data_AF-A0A7C3XM02-F1
#
_entry.id   AF-A0A7C3XM02-F1
#
_cell.length_a   1.000
_cell.length_b   1.000
_cell.length_c   1.000
_cell.angle_alpha   90.00
_cell.angle_beta   90.00
_cell.angle_gamma   90.00
#
_symmetry.space_group_name_H-M   'P 1'
#
loop_
_entity.id
_entity.type
_entity.pdbx_description
1 polymer ?
#
loop_
_entity_poly.entity_id
_entity_poly.type
_entity_poly.pdbx_seq_one_letter_code
_entity_poly.pdbx_strand_id
1 'polypeptide(L)'
;MSGMLERFENSEAVLLMYLAGELSEEERLTVERMLAADASLRAAMEELRAALEAVSDAIGRLDAAEGPVPAEAVIRRTVRRMRQYRVVEQPVATAARRQFVLARWPVWARAAAGVAAVIVVALGLWGVGLIDFPPGGHGQTEVVETSDDSSAILAAKLEKSFAEESTSLERAELEAHAIREEDWFFRHMN
;
A
#
# COMPACT_ATOMS: atom_id res chain seq x y z
N MET A 1 -25.18 21.54 -9.28
CA MET A 1 -25.68 20.19 -8.93
C MET A 1 -24.63 19.33 -8.21
N SER A 2 -23.38 19.77 -8.10
CA SER A 2 -22.28 19.01 -7.47
C SER A 2 -22.45 18.78 -5.96
N GLY A 3 -23.04 19.73 -5.22
CA GLY A 3 -23.24 19.55 -3.77
C GLY A 3 -24.29 18.51 -3.36
N MET A 4 -25.07 17.97 -4.31
CA MET A 4 -26.03 16.89 -4.02
C MET A 4 -25.34 15.52 -4.06
N LEU A 5 -24.44 15.30 -5.05
CA LEU A 5 -23.66 14.07 -5.20
C LEU A 5 -22.65 13.89 -4.07
N GLU A 6 -21.95 14.94 -3.68
CA GLU A 6 -20.97 14.90 -2.56
C GLU A 6 -21.66 14.57 -1.23
N ARG A 7 -22.90 15.02 -1.04
CA ARG A 7 -23.73 14.63 0.10
C ARG A 7 -24.15 13.17 0.03
N PHE A 8 -24.42 12.63 -1.16
CA PHE A 8 -24.74 11.22 -1.36
C PHE A 8 -23.55 10.30 -1.14
N GLU A 9 -22.37 10.65 -1.65
CA GLU A 9 -21.15 9.86 -1.43
C GLU A 9 -20.84 9.73 0.07
N ASN A 10 -21.00 10.82 0.83
CA ASN A 10 -20.86 10.77 2.28
C ASN A 10 -22.02 10.03 2.97
N SER A 11 -23.25 10.12 2.42
CA SER A 11 -24.42 9.41 2.97
C SER A 11 -24.36 7.91 2.71
N GLU A 12 -23.77 7.46 1.60
CA GLU A 12 -23.63 6.06 1.23
C GLU A 12 -22.68 5.35 2.17
N ALA A 13 -21.54 5.97 2.50
CA ALA A 13 -20.62 5.46 3.53
C ALA A 13 -21.34 5.28 4.88
N VAL A 14 -22.17 6.25 5.29
CA VAL A 14 -22.95 6.15 6.54
C VAL A 14 -24.00 5.03 6.47
N LEU A 15 -24.66 4.82 5.32
CA LEU A 15 -25.61 3.71 5.12
C LEU A 15 -24.91 2.35 5.15
N LEU A 16 -23.71 2.24 4.58
CA LEU A 16 -22.88 1.03 4.65
C LEU A 16 -22.46 0.73 6.09
N MET A 17 -22.03 1.75 6.86
CA MET A 17 -21.73 1.58 8.29
C MET A 17 -22.97 1.19 9.09
N TYR A 18 -24.15 1.74 8.76
CA TYR A 18 -25.42 1.35 9.36
C TYR A 18 -25.75 -0.12 9.07
N LEU A 19 -25.58 -0.59 7.82
CA LEU A 19 -25.77 -2.00 7.42
C LEU A 19 -24.77 -2.93 8.10
N ALA A 20 -23.52 -2.50 8.26
CA ALA A 20 -22.49 -3.25 8.97
C ALA A 20 -22.70 -3.31 10.49
N GLY A 21 -23.60 -2.49 11.04
CA GLY A 21 -23.84 -2.42 12.49
C GLY A 21 -22.73 -1.69 13.26
N GLU A 22 -21.89 -0.91 12.57
CA GLU A 22 -20.74 -0.21 13.15
C GLU A 22 -21.10 1.16 13.75
N LEU A 23 -22.33 1.64 13.54
CA LEU A 23 -22.81 2.90 14.10
C LEU A 23 -23.24 2.76 15.57
N SER A 24 -22.96 3.79 16.36
CA SER A 24 -23.50 3.92 17.72
C SER A 24 -25.03 4.03 17.72
N GLU A 25 -25.68 3.82 18.88
CA GLU A 25 -27.14 3.90 18.99
C GLU A 25 -27.68 5.30 18.61
N GLU A 26 -26.98 6.37 18.98
CA GLU A 26 -27.37 7.76 18.66
C GLU A 26 -27.29 8.05 17.16
N GLU A 27 -26.23 7.57 16.50
CA GLU A 27 -26.03 7.70 15.06
C GLU A 27 -27.06 6.87 14.29
N ARG A 28 -27.35 5.64 14.73
CA ARG A 28 -28.41 4.81 14.16
C ARG A 28 -29.76 5.50 14.18
N LEU A 29 -30.16 6.08 15.32
CA LEU A 29 -31.43 6.83 15.42
C LEU A 29 -31.45 8.03 14.47
N THR A 30 -30.30 8.65 14.22
CA THR A 30 -30.17 9.75 13.26
C THR A 30 -30.38 9.27 11.83
N VAL A 31 -29.74 8.16 11.44
CA VAL A 31 -29.93 7.53 10.12
C VAL A 31 -31.38 7.07 9.93
N GLU A 32 -32.00 6.48 10.95
CA GLU A 32 -33.40 6.04 10.91
C GLU A 32 -34.37 7.23 10.71
N ARG A 33 -34.11 8.37 11.37
CA ARG A 33 -34.86 9.62 11.12
C ARG A 33 -34.67 10.11 9.69
N MET A 34 -33.44 10.05 9.15
CA MET A 34 -33.16 10.43 7.76
C MET A 34 -33.89 9.52 6.76
N LEU A 35 -33.85 8.20 6.98
CA LEU A 35 -34.58 7.21 6.19
C LEU A 35 -36.10 7.44 6.23
N ALA A 36 -36.64 7.80 7.40
CA ALA A 36 -38.07 8.11 7.54
C ALA A 36 -38.47 9.37 6.75
N ALA A 37 -37.60 10.38 6.72
CA ALA A 37 -37.87 11.65 6.06
C ALA A 37 -37.67 11.59 4.54
N ASP A 38 -36.71 10.80 4.05
CA ASP A 38 -36.26 10.82 2.65
C ASP A 38 -36.52 9.49 1.92
N ALA A 39 -37.38 9.54 0.89
CA ALA A 39 -37.70 8.38 0.06
C ALA A 39 -36.53 7.95 -0.85
N SER A 40 -35.68 8.88 -1.28
CA SER A 40 -34.51 8.57 -2.11
C SER A 40 -33.46 7.81 -1.31
N LEU A 41 -33.26 8.19 -0.04
CA LEU A 41 -32.33 7.53 0.87
C LEU A 41 -32.78 6.10 1.20
N ARG A 42 -34.10 5.87 1.29
CA ARG A 42 -34.65 4.50 1.40
C ARG A 42 -34.42 3.68 0.14
N ALA A 43 -34.58 4.26 -1.04
CA ALA A 43 -34.31 3.56 -2.29
C ALA A 43 -32.83 3.14 -2.39
N ALA A 44 -31.90 4.05 -2.05
CA ALA A 44 -30.47 3.74 -2.00
C ALA A 44 -30.15 2.64 -0.97
N MET A 45 -30.79 2.67 0.20
CA MET A 45 -30.63 1.63 1.21
C MET A 45 -31.10 0.25 0.73
N GLU A 46 -32.22 0.17 0.01
CA GLU A 46 -32.69 -1.07 -0.59
C GLU A 46 -31.77 -1.57 -1.72
N GLU A 47 -31.21 -0.66 -2.52
CA GLU A 47 -30.22 -0.99 -3.55
C GLU A 47 -28.94 -1.59 -2.94
N LEU A 48 -28.41 -0.99 -1.87
CA LEU A 48 -27.26 -1.51 -1.13
C LEU A 48 -27.54 -2.89 -0.52
N ARG A 49 -28.74 -3.11 0.04
CA ARG A 49 -29.15 -4.42 0.57
C ARG A 49 -29.19 -5.48 -0.53
N ALA A 50 -29.79 -5.16 -1.68
CA ALA A 50 -29.87 -6.07 -2.81
C ALA A 50 -28.46 -6.41 -3.35
N ALA A 51 -27.55 -5.44 -3.41
CA ALA A 51 -26.17 -5.66 -3.80
C ALA A 51 -25.44 -6.60 -2.81
N LEU A 52 -25.60 -6.37 -1.50
CA LEU A 52 -25.02 -7.21 -0.45
C LEU A 52 -25.55 -8.66 -0.52
N GLU A 53 -26.86 -8.82 -0.70
CA GLU A 53 -27.50 -10.13 -0.86
C GLU A 53 -26.96 -10.85 -2.11
N ALA A 54 -26.85 -10.17 -3.25
CA ALA A 54 -26.30 -10.74 -4.47
C ALA A 54 -24.84 -11.21 -4.30
N VAL A 55 -24.01 -10.46 -3.56
CA VAL A 55 -22.64 -10.86 -3.24
C VAL A 55 -22.64 -12.08 -2.31
N SER A 56 -23.48 -12.07 -1.26
CA SER A 56 -23.60 -13.19 -0.32
C SER A 56 -24.03 -14.47 -1.04
N ASP A 57 -25.00 -14.37 -1.95
CA ASP A 57 -25.45 -15.48 -2.80
C ASP A 57 -24.37 -15.98 -3.76
N ALA A 58 -23.59 -15.07 -4.34
CA ALA A 58 -22.47 -15.44 -5.20
C ALA A 58 -21.39 -16.22 -4.41
N ILE A 59 -21.06 -15.78 -3.20
CA ILE A 59 -20.14 -16.49 -2.30
C ILE A 59 -20.73 -17.84 -1.91
N GLY A 60 -22.00 -17.90 -1.51
CA GLY A 60 -22.66 -19.15 -1.14
C GLY A 60 -22.72 -20.17 -2.28
N ARG A 61 -22.90 -19.71 -3.53
CA ARG A 61 -22.80 -20.58 -4.72
C ARG A 61 -21.39 -21.08 -4.98
N LEU A 62 -20.37 -20.24 -4.75
CA LEU A 62 -18.97 -20.65 -4.88
C LEU A 62 -18.62 -21.72 -3.83
N ASP A 63 -19.03 -21.50 -2.57
CA ASP A 63 -18.82 -22.44 -1.48
C ASP A 63 -19.54 -23.79 -1.73
N ALA A 64 -20.76 -23.74 -2.27
CA ALA A 64 -21.51 -24.93 -2.64
C ALA A 64 -20.85 -25.71 -3.81
N ALA A 65 -20.20 -25.01 -4.74
CA ALA A 65 -19.52 -25.62 -5.89
C ALA A 65 -18.18 -26.27 -5.52
N GLU A 66 -17.42 -25.69 -4.57
CA GLU A 66 -16.12 -26.23 -4.14
C GLU A 66 -16.25 -27.45 -3.22
N GLY A 67 -17.43 -27.68 -2.64
CA GLY A 67 -17.66 -28.76 -1.68
C GLY A 67 -16.95 -28.51 -0.34
N PRO A 68 -17.16 -29.35 0.68
CA PRO A 68 -16.52 -29.17 1.97
C PRO A 68 -15.00 -29.35 1.83
N VAL A 69 -14.26 -28.24 1.86
CA VAL A 69 -12.80 -28.28 1.87
C VAL A 69 -12.35 -28.75 3.26
N PRO A 70 -11.59 -29.86 3.38
CA PRO A 70 -11.11 -30.31 4.68
C PRO A 70 -10.20 -29.25 5.29
N ALA A 71 -10.38 -28.94 6.57
CA ALA A 71 -9.65 -27.89 7.28
C ALA A 71 -8.12 -28.06 7.16
N GLU A 72 -7.63 -29.30 7.14
CA GLU A 72 -6.19 -29.55 6.92
C GLU A 72 -5.70 -29.08 5.54
N ALA A 73 -6.51 -29.15 4.48
CA ALA A 73 -6.11 -28.70 3.15
C ALA A 73 -5.95 -27.17 3.10
N VAL A 74 -6.84 -26.43 3.77
CA VAL A 74 -6.75 -24.97 3.91
C VAL A 74 -5.46 -24.59 4.64
N ILE A 75 -5.21 -25.19 5.81
CA ILE A 75 -3.99 -24.94 6.60
C ILE A 75 -2.73 -25.25 5.79
N ARG A 76 -2.69 -26.40 5.11
CA ARG A 76 -1.53 -26.80 4.30
C ARG A 76 -1.27 -25.82 3.16
N ARG A 77 -2.33 -25.30 2.53
CA ARG A 77 -2.24 -24.29 1.45
C ARG A 77 -1.71 -22.96 2.00
N THR A 78 -2.20 -22.52 3.15
CA THR A 78 -1.75 -21.29 3.82
C THR A 78 -0.30 -21.39 4.26
N VAL A 79 0.10 -22.48 4.92
CA VAL A 79 1.51 -22.73 5.30
C VAL A 79 2.42 -22.78 4.08
N ARG A 80 1.97 -23.40 2.97
CA ARG A 80 2.75 -23.43 1.72
C ARG A 80 2.93 -22.01 1.15
N ARG A 81 1.89 -21.17 1.14
CA ARG A 81 2.02 -19.76 0.74
C ARG A 81 2.96 -18.98 1.66
N MET A 82 2.83 -19.12 2.98
CA MET A 82 3.71 -18.46 3.95
C MET A 82 5.18 -18.87 3.77
N ARG A 83 5.45 -20.16 3.50
CA ARG A 83 6.81 -20.62 3.19
C ARG A 83 7.34 -20.03 1.90
N GLN A 84 6.50 -19.84 0.88
CA GLN A 84 6.92 -19.17 -0.36
C GLN A 84 7.34 -17.73 -0.11
N TYR A 85 6.62 -16.98 0.73
CA TYR A 85 7.00 -15.61 1.09
C TYR A 85 8.30 -15.56 1.92
N ARG A 86 8.51 -16.49 2.87
CA ARG A 86 9.77 -16.55 3.63
C ARG A 86 11.01 -16.88 2.80
N VAL A 87 10.86 -17.63 1.70
CA VAL A 87 11.99 -17.93 0.81
C VAL A 87 12.41 -16.70 0.00
N VAL A 88 11.49 -15.77 -0.26
CA VAL A 88 11.80 -14.50 -0.93
C VAL A 88 12.50 -13.52 0.03
N GLU A 89 12.19 -13.58 1.32
CA GLU A 89 12.75 -12.68 2.34
C GLU A 89 14.00 -13.18 3.05
N GLN A 90 14.44 -14.42 2.85
CA GLN A 90 15.76 -14.82 3.33
C GLN A 90 16.82 -14.18 2.41
N PRO A 91 17.57 -13.15 2.84
CA PRO A 91 18.74 -12.73 2.12
C PRO A 91 19.65 -13.94 2.08
N VAL A 92 19.84 -14.51 0.89
CA VAL A 92 20.74 -15.62 0.68
C VAL A 92 22.08 -15.18 1.26
N ALA A 93 22.46 -15.77 2.40
CA ALA A 93 23.76 -15.55 2.99
C ALA A 93 24.78 -15.73 1.87
N THR A 94 25.52 -14.66 1.62
CA THR A 94 26.35 -14.42 0.43
C THR A 94 27.39 -15.51 0.24
N ALA A 95 27.00 -16.65 -0.31
CA ALA A 95 27.90 -17.67 -0.81
C ALA A 95 28.18 -17.37 -2.28
N ALA A 96 29.43 -16.97 -2.54
CA ALA A 96 30.04 -16.74 -3.84
C ALA A 96 29.47 -15.56 -4.65
N ARG A 97 30.23 -14.47 -4.57
CA ARG A 97 30.32 -13.35 -5.51
C ARG A 97 30.46 -13.86 -6.95
N ARG A 98 29.37 -14.30 -7.58
CA ARG A 98 29.29 -14.33 -9.04
C ARG A 98 29.23 -12.86 -9.44
N GLN A 99 30.38 -12.37 -9.91
CA GLN A 99 30.48 -11.10 -10.58
C GLN A 99 29.52 -11.15 -11.78
N PHE A 100 28.29 -10.69 -11.56
CA PHE A 100 27.46 -10.26 -12.67
C PHE A 100 28.21 -9.09 -13.26
N VAL A 101 28.90 -9.37 -14.37
CA VAL A 101 29.40 -8.33 -15.26
C VAL A 101 28.17 -7.48 -15.56
N LEU A 102 28.13 -6.28 -14.98
CA LEU A 102 27.11 -5.30 -15.25
C LEU A 102 27.22 -5.01 -16.75
N ALA A 103 26.47 -5.77 -17.56
CA ALA A 103 26.17 -5.39 -18.91
C ALA A 103 25.73 -3.93 -18.80
N ARG A 104 26.35 -3.08 -19.61
CA ARG A 104 26.18 -1.64 -19.51
C ARG A 104 24.79 -1.34 -20.08
N TRP A 105 23.75 -1.54 -19.27
CA TRP A 105 22.38 -1.30 -19.67
C TRP A 105 22.27 0.17 -20.09
N PRO A 106 21.75 0.44 -21.29
CA PRO A 106 21.73 1.79 -21.82
C PRO A 106 20.85 2.69 -20.95
N VAL A 107 21.25 3.96 -20.83
CA VAL A 107 20.73 4.91 -19.83
C VAL A 107 19.20 5.09 -19.91
N TRP A 108 18.58 4.88 -21.08
CA TRP A 108 17.14 4.94 -21.27
C TRP A 108 16.36 3.83 -20.53
N ALA A 109 16.97 2.69 -20.24
CA ALA A 109 16.32 1.61 -19.49
C ALA A 109 16.13 1.94 -18.00
N ARG A 110 16.95 2.86 -17.45
CA ARG A 110 16.83 3.31 -16.05
C ARG A 110 15.62 4.21 -15.83
N ALA A 111 15.23 4.99 -16.84
CA ALA A 111 14.03 5.84 -16.76
C ALA A 111 12.73 5.01 -16.74
N ALA A 112 12.68 3.88 -17.47
CA ALA A 112 11.51 3.01 -17.50
C ALA A 112 11.32 2.19 -16.21
N ALA A 113 12.41 1.81 -15.54
CA ALA A 113 12.35 0.99 -14.32
C ALA A 113 11.73 1.74 -13.12
N GLY A 114 11.93 3.06 -13.02
CA GLY A 114 11.37 3.86 -11.93
C GLY A 114 9.84 3.89 -11.94
N VAL A 115 9.22 4.00 -13.12
CA VAL A 115 7.76 4.10 -13.26
C VAL A 115 7.07 2.81 -12.82
N ALA A 116 7.63 1.64 -13.18
CA ALA A 116 7.05 0.35 -12.81
C ALA A 116 7.08 0.11 -11.28
N ALA A 117 8.15 0.53 -10.60
CA ALA A 117 8.26 0.39 -9.15
C ALA A 117 7.19 1.22 -8.42
N VAL A 118 6.92 2.45 -8.89
CA VAL A 118 5.88 3.32 -8.30
C VAL A 118 4.49 2.70 -8.46
N ILE A 119 4.19 2.12 -9.62
CA ILE A 119 2.89 1.47 -9.87
C ILE A 119 2.67 0.26 -8.96
N VAL A 120 3.70 -0.58 -8.78
CA VAL A 120 3.60 -1.78 -7.94
C VAL A 120 3.46 -1.41 -6.46
N VAL A 121 4.19 -0.39 -5.98
CA VAL A 121 4.06 0.11 -4.60
C VAL A 121 2.68 0.74 -4.38
N ALA A 122 2.19 1.53 -5.34
CA ALA A 122 0.86 2.13 -5.26
C ALA A 122 -0.26 1.06 -5.23
N LEU A 123 -0.20 0.05 -6.10
CA LEU A 123 -1.15 -1.06 -6.12
C LEU A 123 -1.07 -1.91 -4.84
N GLY A 124 0.14 -2.15 -4.34
CA GLY A 124 0.36 -2.88 -3.10
C GLY A 124 -0.18 -2.14 -1.87
N LEU A 125 0.07 -0.84 -1.76
CA LEU A 125 -0.46 -0.03 -0.66
C LEU A 125 -1.99 0.13 -0.74
N TRP A 126 -2.56 0.17 -1.94
CA TRP A 126 -4.01 0.23 -2.12
C TRP A 126 -4.69 -1.07 -1.66
N GLY A 127 -4.13 -2.24 -2.00
CA GLY A 127 -4.68 -3.53 -1.55
C GLY A 127 -4.56 -3.79 -0.05
N VAL A 128 -3.73 -3.04 0.67
CA VAL A 128 -3.51 -3.14 2.13
C VAL A 128 -4.37 -2.13 2.91
N GLY A 129 -5.07 -1.20 2.22
CA GLY A 129 -5.85 -0.14 2.86
C GLY A 129 -4.99 0.92 3.55
N LEU A 130 -3.72 1.06 3.16
CA LEU A 130 -2.81 2.05 3.72
C LEU A 130 -2.91 3.42 2.98
N ILE A 131 -3.45 3.40 1.76
CA ILE A 131 -3.77 4.61 0.99
C ILE A 131 -5.23 4.52 0.57
N ASP A 132 -6.08 5.30 1.23
CA ASP A 132 -7.38 5.66 0.69
C ASP A 132 -7.19 6.74 -0.36
N PHE A 133 -7.36 6.38 -1.63
CA PHE A 133 -7.51 7.40 -2.67
C PHE A 133 -8.89 8.04 -2.48
N PRO A 134 -8.98 9.36 -2.24
CA PRO A 134 -10.28 10.02 -2.20
C PRO A 134 -10.95 9.79 -3.57
N PRO A 135 -12.14 9.18 -3.62
CA PRO A 135 -12.88 9.04 -4.86
C PRO A 135 -13.36 10.45 -5.24
N GLY A 136 -12.78 11.05 -6.29
CA GLY A 136 -13.30 12.32 -6.81
C GLY A 136 -12.30 13.33 -7.40
N GLY A 137 -10.99 13.05 -7.44
CA GLY A 137 -10.00 13.99 -7.98
C GLY A 137 -9.92 14.06 -9.50
N HIS A 138 -11.02 14.25 -10.23
CA HIS A 138 -10.94 14.62 -11.65
C HIS A 138 -10.70 16.13 -11.79
N GLY A 139 -9.44 16.50 -12.05
CA GLY A 139 -9.13 17.64 -12.90
C GLY A 139 -9.39 19.03 -12.30
N GLN A 140 -8.72 19.35 -11.21
CA GLN A 140 -7.98 20.62 -11.24
C GLN A 140 -6.51 20.25 -11.25
N THR A 141 -5.90 20.35 -12.43
CA THR A 141 -4.56 20.93 -12.49
C THR A 141 -4.71 22.35 -11.95
N GLU A 142 -4.81 22.47 -10.63
CA GLU A 142 -4.19 23.59 -9.98
C GLU A 142 -2.74 23.44 -10.43
N VAL A 143 -2.39 24.21 -11.46
CA VAL A 143 -1.06 24.78 -11.52
C VAL A 143 -0.97 25.50 -10.18
N VAL A 144 -0.61 24.74 -9.14
CA VAL A 144 0.07 25.27 -7.98
C VAL A 144 1.24 25.92 -8.67
N GLU A 145 1.11 27.22 -8.86
CA GLU A 145 2.23 28.11 -9.06
C GLU A 145 3.04 27.90 -7.80
N THR A 146 3.81 26.80 -7.79
CA THR A 146 4.84 26.53 -6.84
C THR A 146 5.76 27.69 -7.09
N SER A 147 5.57 28.75 -6.30
CA SER A 147 6.51 29.84 -6.21
C SER A 147 7.89 29.20 -6.27
N ASP A 148 8.66 29.55 -7.28
CA ASP A 148 9.92 28.90 -7.71
C ASP A 148 10.88 28.67 -6.51
N ASP A 149 10.70 29.48 -5.46
CA ASP A 149 11.35 29.40 -4.16
C ASP A 149 11.09 28.09 -3.39
N SER A 150 9.89 27.50 -3.43
CA SER A 150 9.56 26.31 -2.63
C SER A 150 10.19 25.03 -3.18
N SER A 151 10.27 24.89 -4.50
CA SER A 151 11.03 23.82 -5.15
C SER A 151 12.52 23.96 -4.90
N ALA A 152 13.06 25.19 -4.94
CA ALA A 152 14.47 25.44 -4.64
C ALA A 152 14.82 25.12 -3.17
N ILE A 153 13.93 25.45 -2.23
CA ILE A 153 14.11 25.12 -0.81
C ILE A 153 14.06 23.60 -0.57
N LEU A 154 13.13 22.88 -1.22
CA LEU A 154 13.05 21.42 -1.09
C LEU A 154 14.25 20.73 -1.75
N ALA A 155 14.70 21.20 -2.92
CA ALA A 155 15.89 20.69 -3.58
C ALA A 155 17.15 20.90 -2.72
N ALA A 156 17.34 22.11 -2.17
CA ALA A 156 18.46 22.40 -1.28
C ALA A 156 18.40 21.57 0.02
N LYS A 157 17.20 21.31 0.55
CA LYS A 157 17.03 20.50 1.75
C LYS A 157 17.31 19.01 1.47
N LEU A 158 16.90 18.51 0.31
CA LEU A 158 17.20 17.15 -0.14
C LEU A 158 18.70 16.96 -0.39
N GLU A 159 19.34 17.89 -1.10
CA GLU A 159 20.78 17.85 -1.37
C GLU A 159 21.59 17.87 -0.05
N LYS A 160 21.15 18.68 0.93
CA LYS A 160 21.76 18.68 2.26
C LYS A 160 21.59 17.36 2.99
N SER A 161 20.41 16.74 2.95
CA SER A 161 20.20 15.42 3.57
C SER A 161 21.07 14.32 2.93
N PHE A 162 21.24 14.34 1.61
CA PHE A 162 22.09 13.35 0.93
C PHE A 162 23.59 13.56 1.22
N ALA A 163 24.05 14.80 1.35
CA ALA A 163 25.44 15.09 1.72
C ALA A 163 25.78 14.69 3.17
N GLU A 164 24.83 14.85 4.09
CA GLU A 164 24.98 14.39 5.48
C GLU A 164 25.00 12.86 5.56
N GLU A 165 24.18 12.17 4.75
CA GLU A 165 24.16 10.70 4.72
C GLU A 165 25.42 10.11 4.09
N SER A 166 25.96 10.70 3.01
CA SER A 166 27.17 10.19 2.34
C SER A 166 28.41 10.29 3.23
N THR A 167 28.53 11.35 4.03
CA THR A 167 29.65 11.50 4.98
C THR A 167 29.55 10.53 6.15
N SER A 168 28.34 10.16 6.58
CA SER A 168 28.15 9.11 7.58
C SER A 168 28.58 7.73 7.06
N LEU A 169 28.34 7.46 5.77
CA LEU A 169 28.66 6.19 5.14
C LEU A 169 30.17 6.03 4.90
N GLU A 170 30.86 7.07 4.41
CA GLU A 170 32.32 7.05 4.27
C GLU A 170 33.03 6.89 5.63
N ARG A 171 32.50 7.49 6.69
CA ARG A 171 33.03 7.33 8.05
C ARG A 171 32.87 5.89 8.55
N ALA A 172 31.70 5.29 8.30
CA ALA A 172 31.45 3.89 8.65
C ALA A 172 32.34 2.91 7.84
N GLU A 173 32.60 3.19 6.56
CA GLU A 173 33.51 2.38 5.75
C GLU A 173 34.96 2.48 6.22
N LEU A 174 35.43 3.68 6.60
CA LEU A 174 36.76 3.87 7.17
C LEU A 174 36.93 3.14 8.51
N GLU A 175 35.94 3.21 9.40
CA GLU A 175 35.95 2.46 10.67
C GLU A 175 35.95 0.95 10.43
N ALA A 176 35.16 0.45 9.48
CA ALA A 176 35.14 -0.98 9.14
C ALA A 176 36.47 -1.45 8.52
N HIS A 177 37.18 -0.58 7.80
CA HIS A 177 38.51 -0.88 7.27
C HIS A 177 39.58 -0.91 8.37
N ALA A 178 39.54 0.02 9.33
CA ALA A 178 40.47 0.03 10.46
C ALA A 178 40.36 -1.24 11.32
N ILE A 179 39.13 -1.66 11.64
CA ILE A 179 38.88 -2.90 12.41
C ILE A 179 39.40 -4.14 11.65
N ARG A 180 39.22 -4.16 10.32
CA ARG A 180 39.69 -5.29 9.48
C ARG A 180 41.22 -5.39 9.43
N GLU A 181 41.93 -4.27 9.42
CA GLU A 181 43.40 -4.27 9.45
C GLU A 181 43.94 -4.72 10.81
N GLU A 182 43.35 -4.29 11.93
CA GLU A 182 43.74 -4.75 13.26
C GLU A 182 43.58 -6.27 13.40
N ASP A 183 42.43 -6.82 12.97
CA ASP A 183 42.17 -8.26 12.99
C ASP A 183 43.13 -9.05 12.11
N TRP A 184 43.55 -8.49 10.97
CA TRP A 184 44.54 -9.12 10.10
C TRP A 184 45.92 -9.16 10.75
N PHE A 185 46.34 -8.08 11.44
CA PHE A 185 47.60 -8.02 12.17
C PHE A 185 47.67 -9.01 13.33
N PHE A 186 46.61 -9.11 14.15
CA PHE A 186 46.57 -10.07 15.27
C PHE A 186 46.66 -11.54 14.81
N ARG A 187 46.12 -11.85 13.63
CA ARG A 187 46.14 -13.22 13.08
C ARG A 187 47.52 -13.67 12.58
N HIS A 188 48.44 -12.75 12.30
CA HIS A 188 49.76 -13.08 11.71
C HIS A 188 50.94 -12.91 12.68
N MET A 189 50.73 -12.38 13.89
CA MET A 189 51.78 -12.26 14.92
C MET A 189 51.76 -13.35 16.00
N ASN A 190 50.73 -14.20 16.04
CA ASN A 190 50.67 -15.41 16.88
C ASN A 190 50.91 -16.66 16.04
#